data_AF-A0A174ZKP7-F1
#
_entry.id   AF-A0A174ZKP7-F1
#
_cell.length_a   1.000
_cell.length_b   1.000
_cell.length_c   1.000
_cell.angle_alpha   90.00
_cell.angle_beta   90.00
_cell.angle_gamma   90.00
#
_symmetry.space_group_name_H-M   'P 1'
#
loop_
_entity.id
_entity.type
_entity.pdbx_description
1 polymer ?
#
loop_
_entity_poly.entity_id
_entity_poly.type
_entity_poly.pdbx_seq_one_letter_code
_entity_poly.pdbx_strand_id
1 'polypeptide(L)'
;MGEFILYYRGKIVGGIYDDRLLVKSTKSAISFMPGATYELPYEGAKKMLLVDGVDNKDFFITTIYAMYDELPAPKKRNDTNSHKSSRLLIEQTTKER
;
A
#
# COMPACT_ATOMS: atom_id res chain seq x y z
N MET A 1 17.90 -3.10 9.41
CA MET A 1 17.15 -2.74 8.18
C MET A 1 15.87 -3.54 8.18
N GLY A 2 14.73 -2.91 8.48
CA GLY A 2 13.48 -3.62 8.75
C GLY A 2 12.28 -2.67 8.77
N GLU A 3 12.04 -2.01 7.64
CA GLU A 3 10.80 -1.25 7.46
C GLU A 3 9.64 -2.20 7.18
N PHE A 4 8.44 -1.80 7.60
CA PHE A 4 7.24 -2.62 7.44
C PHE A 4 6.18 -1.86 6.66
N ILE A 5 5.52 -2.53 5.71
CA ILE A 5 4.38 -1.96 5.00
C ILE A 5 3.10 -2.54 5.61
N LEU A 6 2.18 -1.68 5.99
CA LEU A 6 0.91 -2.05 6.58
C LEU A 6 -0.17 -2.21 5.49
N TYR A 7 -0.77 -3.40 5.47
CA TYR A 7 -1.86 -3.75 4.58
C TYR A 7 -3.15 -3.93 5.35
N TYR A 8 -4.24 -3.38 4.81
CA TYR A 8 -5.59 -3.66 5.30
C TYR A 8 -6.49 -4.04 4.12
N ARG A 9 -7.07 -5.26 4.17
CA ARG A 9 -7.91 -5.85 3.11
C ARG A 9 -7.29 -5.76 1.71
N GLY A 10 -5.97 -5.97 1.63
CA GLY A 10 -5.22 -5.93 0.37
C GLY A 10 -4.84 -4.53 -0.13
N LYS A 11 -5.25 -3.45 0.54
CA LYS A 11 -4.81 -2.07 0.25
C LYS A 11 -3.66 -1.66 1.17
N ILE A 12 -2.72 -0.88 0.65
CA ILE A 12 -1.64 -0.27 1.44
C ILE A 12 -2.19 0.95 2.16
N VAL A 13 -2.25 0.87 3.49
CA VAL A 13 -2.69 1.99 4.36
C VAL A 13 -1.52 2.87 4.77
N GLY A 14 -0.36 2.27 5.00
CA GLY A 14 0.79 2.95 5.61
C GLY A 14 1.99 2.02 5.77
N GLY A 15 2.90 2.37 6.67
CA GLY A 15 4.04 1.56 7.04
C GLY A 15 4.79 2.13 8.25
N ILE A 16 5.68 1.32 8.82
CA ILE A 16 6.58 1.69 9.90
C ILE A 16 7.96 1.91 9.29
N TYR A 17 8.48 3.11 9.44
CA TYR A 17 9.74 3.60 8.87
C TYR A 17 10.53 4.32 9.96
N ASP A 18 11.77 3.90 10.23
CA ASP A 18 12.59 4.44 11.33
C ASP A 18 11.82 4.58 12.66
N ASP A 19 11.13 3.51 13.08
CA ASP A 19 10.27 3.47 14.29
C ASP A 19 9.09 4.46 14.30
N ARG A 20 8.78 5.08 13.15
CA ARG A 20 7.65 5.99 12.97
C ARG A 20 6.55 5.33 12.17
N LEU A 21 5.31 5.48 12.61
CA LEU A 21 4.16 5.02 11.85
C LEU A 21 3.70 6.11 10.88
N LEU A 22 3.80 5.83 9.59
CA LEU A 22 3.39 6.72 8.52
C LEU A 22 2.17 6.15 7.80
N VAL A 23 1.14 6.96 7.58
CA VAL A 23 -0.06 6.59 6.81
C VAL A 23 -0.24 7.50 5.60
N LYS A 24 -0.93 7.01 4.57
CA LYS A 24 -1.23 7.86 3.40
C LYS A 24 -2.07 9.07 3.78
N SER A 25 -1.77 10.20 3.16
CA SER A 25 -2.56 11.42 3.24
C SER A 25 -3.92 11.26 2.53
N THR A 26 -4.91 10.77 3.28
CA THR A 26 -6.32 10.67 2.87
C THR A 26 -7.12 11.78 3.53
N LYS A 27 -8.28 12.18 2.97
CA LYS A 27 -9.11 13.25 3.55
C LYS A 27 -9.56 12.85 4.95
N SER A 28 -9.94 11.59 5.13
CA SER A 28 -10.24 11.01 6.43
C SER A 28 -9.06 11.18 7.40
N ALA A 29 -7.85 10.75 7.04
CA ALA A 29 -6.69 10.88 7.94
C ALA A 29 -6.37 12.33 8.31
N ILE A 30 -6.50 13.27 7.36
CA ILE A 30 -6.30 14.71 7.62
C ILE A 30 -7.39 15.24 8.56
N SER A 31 -8.63 14.76 8.45
CA SER A 31 -9.72 15.16 9.34
C SER A 31 -9.53 14.63 10.76
N PHE A 32 -9.01 13.42 10.94
CA PHE A 32 -8.70 12.85 12.25
C PHE A 32 -7.44 13.47 12.86
N MET A 33 -6.49 13.93 12.03
CA MET A 33 -5.22 14.51 12.46
C MET A 33 -4.92 15.83 11.70
N PRO A 34 -5.66 16.91 11.98
CA PRO A 34 -5.52 18.17 11.24
C PRO A 34 -4.15 18.84 11.42
N GLY A 35 -3.41 18.47 12.46
CA GLY A 35 -2.04 18.95 12.75
C GLY A 35 -0.94 17.92 12.47
N ALA A 36 -1.25 16.77 11.84
CA ALA A 36 -0.23 15.76 11.58
C ALA A 36 0.88 16.30 10.67
N THR A 37 2.11 15.95 11.02
CA THR A 37 3.30 16.32 10.24
C THR A 37 3.41 15.42 9.01
N TYR A 38 3.79 16.02 7.89
CA TYR A 38 4.05 15.29 6.65
C TYR A 38 5.52 14.93 6.56
N GLU A 39 5.81 13.64 6.57
CA GLU A 39 7.16 13.12 6.51
C GLU A 39 7.38 12.23 5.29
N LEU A 40 8.65 12.10 4.90
CA LEU A 40 9.07 11.23 3.82
C LEU A 40 9.52 9.90 4.45
N PRO A 41 8.94 8.76 4.04
CA PRO A 41 9.40 7.44 4.49
C PRO A 41 10.89 7.20 4.19
N TYR A 42 11.32 7.62 3.00
CA TYR A 42 12.70 7.61 2.55
C TYR A 42 12.89 8.70 1.47
N GLU A 43 14.14 8.98 1.11
CA GLU A 43 14.46 10.00 0.11
C GLU A 43 13.81 9.69 -1.25
N GLY A 44 13.10 10.66 -1.83
CA GLY A 44 12.38 10.50 -3.10
C GLY A 44 11.01 9.81 -2.99
N ALA A 45 10.57 9.41 -1.80
CA ALA A 45 9.21 8.90 -1.58
C ALA A 45 8.15 10.02 -1.62
N LYS A 46 6.88 9.62 -1.64
CA LYS A 46 5.77 10.56 -1.44
C LYS A 46 5.61 10.88 0.04
N LYS A 47 5.32 12.14 0.36
CA LYS A 47 4.98 12.56 1.73
C LYS A 47 3.80 11.75 2.27
N MET A 48 3.94 11.28 3.50
CA MET A 48 2.95 10.53 4.28
C MET A 48 2.69 11.25 5.60
N LEU A 49 1.53 11.03 6.20
CA LEU A 49 1.17 11.60 7.49
C LEU A 49 1.83 10.79 8.61
N LEU A 50 2.54 11.47 9.49
CA LEU A 50 3.00 10.89 10.76
C LEU A 50 1.78 10.70 11.67
N VAL A 51 1.58 9.46 12.11
CA VAL A 51 0.52 9.13 13.06
C VAL A 51 1.02 9.43 14.46
N ASP A 52 0.42 10.44 15.08
CA ASP A 52 0.58 10.74 16.50
C ASP A 52 -0.52 10.00 17.30
N GLY A 53 -0.18 9.43 18.46
CA GLY A 53 -1.15 8.71 19.30
C GLY A 53 -1.46 7.26 18.89
N VAL A 54 -0.45 6.51 18.43
CA VAL A 54 -0.56 5.05 18.20
C VAL A 54 -0.96 4.25 19.44
N ASP A 55 -0.79 4.82 20.63
CA ASP A 55 -1.19 4.24 21.91
C ASP A 55 -2.71 4.13 22.07
N ASN A 56 -3.47 5.00 21.40
CA ASN A 56 -4.93 4.96 21.44
C ASN A 56 -5.46 4.02 20.35
N LYS A 57 -5.75 2.79 20.76
CA LYS A 57 -6.24 1.73 19.87
C LYS A 57 -7.53 2.12 19.12
N ASP A 58 -8.50 2.71 19.80
CA ASP A 58 -9.80 3.05 19.19
C ASP A 58 -9.65 4.16 18.15
N PHE A 59 -8.83 5.17 18.46
CA PHE A 59 -8.47 6.22 17.51
C PHE A 59 -7.77 5.66 16.28
N PHE A 60 -6.77 4.79 16.48
CA PHE A 60 -6.01 4.20 15.40
C PHE A 60 -6.90 3.34 14.49
N ILE A 61 -7.70 2.44 15.06
CA ILE A 61 -8.61 1.58 14.31
C ILE A 61 -9.62 2.41 13.51
N THR A 62 -10.23 3.42 14.14
CA THR A 62 -11.21 4.29 13.48
C THR A 62 -10.59 5.05 12.32
N THR A 63 -9.37 5.56 12.51
CA THR A 63 -8.60 6.25 11.46
C THR A 63 -8.33 5.34 10.26
N ILE A 64 -7.86 4.10 10.51
CA ILE A 64 -7.59 3.10 9.45
C ILE A 64 -8.89 2.68 8.73
N TYR A 65 -10.00 2.53 9.45
CA TYR A 65 -11.29 2.20 8.83
C TYR A 65 -11.84 3.34 7.97
N ALA A 66 -11.76 4.59 8.43
CA ALA A 66 -12.22 5.74 7.66
C ALA A 66 -11.41 5.92 6.38
N MET A 67 -10.08 5.80 6.44
CA MET A 67 -9.23 5.92 5.25
C MET A 67 -9.43 4.79 4.24
N TYR A 68 -9.88 3.60 4.67
CA TYR A 68 -9.95 2.42 3.80
C TYR A 68 -10.84 2.64 2.56
N ASP A 69 -11.95 3.36 2.72
CA ASP A 69 -12.87 3.67 1.62
C ASP A 69 -12.19 4.57 0.57
N GLU A 70 -11.38 5.52 1.02
CA GLU A 70 -10.66 6.48 0.18
C GLU A 70 -9.38 5.93 -0.45
N LEU A 71 -8.88 4.79 0.02
CA LEU A 71 -7.65 4.21 -0.51
C LEU A 71 -7.86 3.63 -1.91
N PRO A 72 -6.89 3.81 -2.83
CA PRO A 72 -6.99 3.29 -4.18
C PRO A 72 -7.16 1.77 -4.15
N ALA A 73 -8.02 1.25 -5.03
CA ALA A 73 -8.24 -0.18 -5.15
C ALA A 73 -6.90 -0.91 -5.38
N PRO A 74 -6.73 -2.10 -4.79
CA PRO A 74 -5.54 -2.90 -5.05
C PRO A 74 -5.43 -3.15 -6.55
N LYS A 75 -4.26 -2.86 -7.13
CA LYS A 75 -4.03 -3.04 -8.56
C LYS A 75 -4.32 -4.51 -8.89
N LYS A 76 -5.37 -4.77 -9.67
CA LYS A 76 -5.64 -6.12 -10.19
C LYS A 76 -4.39 -6.55 -10.93
N ARG A 77 -3.79 -7.67 -10.52
CA ARG A 77 -2.77 -8.34 -11.32
C ARG A 77 -3.49 -8.81 -12.59
N ASN A 78 -3.29 -8.10 -13.69
CA ASN A 78 -3.64 -8.63 -14.99
C ASN A 78 -2.60 -9.72 -15.27
N ASP A 79 -3.04 -10.97 -15.25
CA ASP A 79 -2.22 -12.12 -15.66
C ASP A 79 -2.09 -12.10 -17.20
N THR A 80 -1.36 -11.13 -17.73
CA THR A 80 -1.10 -11.01 -19.17
C THR A 80 0.00 -11.96 -19.65
N ASN A 81 0.49 -12.88 -18.80
CA ASN A 81 1.54 -13.83 -19.18
C ASN A 81 1.02 -15.23 -19.56
N SER A 82 -0.28 -15.52 -19.37
CA SER A 82 -0.87 -16.80 -19.76
C SER A 82 -0.87 -17.02 -21.30
N HIS A 83 -1.02 -15.97 -22.10
CA HIS A 83 -1.08 -16.10 -23.57
C HIS A 83 0.27 -16.26 -24.29
N LYS A 84 1.41 -16.06 -23.62
CA LYS A 84 2.74 -16.31 -24.23
C LYS A 84 3.21 -17.75 -24.05
N SER A 85 2.74 -18.45 -23.01
CA SER A 85 3.18 -19.82 -22.71
C SER A 85 2.56 -20.87 -23.66
N SER A 86 1.31 -20.68 -24.08
CA SER A 86 0.65 -21.58 -25.04
C SER A 86 1.24 -21.51 -26.44
N ARG A 87 1.65 -20.32 -26.91
CA ARG A 87 2.24 -20.13 -28.24
C ARG A 87 3.65 -20.73 -28.33
N LEU A 88 4.43 -20.65 -27.25
CA LEU A 88 5.77 -21.25 -27.18
C LEU A 88 5.71 -22.78 -27.24
N LEU A 89 4.73 -23.39 -26.55
CA LEU A 89 4.55 -24.86 -26.59
C LEU A 89 4.21 -25.35 -28.00
N ILE A 90 3.33 -24.66 -28.72
CA ILE A 90 2.90 -25.04 -30.07
C ILE A 90 4.08 -24.91 -31.07
N GLU A 91 4.87 -23.84 -30.98
CA GLU A 91 6.05 -23.63 -31.84
C GLU A 91 7.16 -24.65 -31.58
N GLN A 92 7.36 -25.08 -30.33
CA GLN A 92 8.34 -26.10 -29.99
C GLN A 92 7.95 -27.48 -30.54
N THR A 93 6.67 -27.88 -30.43
CA THR A 93 6.20 -29.16 -30.99
C THR A 93 6.17 -29.23 -32.52
N THR A 94 6.18 -28.09 -33.23
CA THR A 94 6.11 -28.08 -34.70
C THR A 94 7.50 -28.07 -35.35
N LYS A 95 8.57 -27.85 -34.58
CA LYS A 95 9.95 -27.76 -35.08
C LYS A 95 10.75 -29.07 -34.98
N GLU A 96 10.18 -30.11 -34.38
CA GLU A 96 10.78 -31.45 -34.25
C GLU A 96 10.13 -32.51 -35.20
N ARG A 97 9.56 -32.07 -36.33
CA ARG A 97 9.13 -32.96 -37.42
C ARG A 97 9.77 -32.58 -38.74
#